data_AF-A0A6N6RFQ3-F1
#
_entry.id   AF-A0A6N6RFQ3-F1
#
_cell.length_a   1.000
_cell.length_b   1.000
_cell.length_c   1.000
_cell.angle_alpha   90.00
_cell.angle_beta   90.00
_cell.angle_gamma   90.00
#
_symmetry.space_group_name_H-M   'P 1'
#
loop_
_entity.id
_entity.type
_entity.pdbx_description
1 polymer ?
#
loop_
_entity_poly.entity_id
_entity_poly.type
_entity_poly.pdbx_seq_one_letter_code
_entity_poly.pdbx_strand_id
1 'polypeptide(L)'
;MTNYFELLEVDVKASEWERFKAFRKKYAEAKSEETRHLLLSGVFILLNDRGKFLSPLIQGREMRSGLREKYENLISLEERKARYLLSNEDGKIELNHVLWSYPWRKVAKGVLEFFVGEGISKGLIYGVLLTLFGGGLSIAGLFNNTAILAIGLFLLLIGLISHQYGLRSYRIEALRELGATWR
;
A
#
# COMPACT_ATOMS: atom_id res chain seq x y z
N MET A 1 -19.32 10.89 -15.13
CA MET A 1 -18.77 10.01 -14.08
C MET A 1 -17.33 9.72 -14.44
N THR A 2 -16.37 9.98 -13.56
CA THR A 2 -14.94 9.83 -13.85
C THR A 2 -14.54 8.36 -13.90
N ASN A 3 -13.85 7.93 -14.95
CA ASN A 3 -13.27 6.59 -15.02
C ASN A 3 -11.91 6.59 -14.30
N TYR A 4 -11.89 6.11 -13.05
CA TYR A 4 -10.66 6.10 -12.25
C TYR A 4 -9.60 5.10 -12.72
N PHE A 5 -9.97 4.07 -13.50
CA PHE A 5 -9.00 3.16 -14.12
C PHE A 5 -8.25 3.85 -15.27
N GLU A 6 -8.97 4.59 -16.11
CA GLU A 6 -8.36 5.45 -17.14
C GLU A 6 -7.52 6.57 -16.52
N LEU A 7 -8.04 7.22 -15.47
CA LEU A 7 -7.30 8.27 -14.75
C LEU A 7 -5.94 7.77 -14.24
N LEU A 8 -5.91 6.56 -13.69
CA LEU A 8 -4.69 5.91 -13.21
C LEU A 8 -3.90 5.19 -14.31
N GLU A 9 -4.41 5.08 -15.53
CA GLU A 9 -3.84 4.30 -16.63
C GLU A 9 -3.54 2.84 -16.23
N VAL A 10 -4.52 2.18 -15.60
CA VAL A 10 -4.41 0.78 -15.16
C VAL A 10 -5.55 -0.07 -15.69
N ASP A 11 -5.26 -1.33 -15.96
CA ASP A 11 -6.29 -2.31 -16.36
C ASP A 11 -7.28 -2.56 -15.22
N VAL A 12 -8.52 -2.90 -15.57
CA VAL A 12 -9.57 -3.27 -14.60
C VAL A 12 -9.14 -4.44 -13.71
N LYS A 13 -8.30 -5.35 -14.24
CA LYS A 13 -7.74 -6.52 -13.55
C LYS A 13 -6.42 -6.24 -12.85
N ALA A 14 -5.89 -5.02 -12.89
CA ALA A 14 -4.66 -4.66 -12.20
C ALA A 14 -4.77 -4.98 -10.71
N SER A 15 -3.70 -5.54 -10.15
CA SER A 15 -3.56 -5.81 -8.72
C SER A 15 -3.56 -4.51 -7.90
N GLU A 16 -3.82 -4.62 -6.60
CA GLU A 16 -3.79 -3.47 -5.67
C GLU A 16 -2.43 -2.77 -5.68
N TRP A 17 -1.34 -3.54 -5.78
CA TRP A 17 0.01 -2.98 -5.87
C TRP A 17 0.24 -2.20 -7.16
N GLU A 18 -0.28 -2.68 -8.29
CA GLU A 18 -0.18 -1.97 -9.57
C GLU A 18 -0.98 -0.67 -9.54
N ARG A 19 -2.21 -0.69 -9.00
CA ARG A 19 -3.03 0.50 -8.78
C ARG A 19 -2.34 1.51 -7.87
N PHE A 20 -1.79 1.05 -6.74
CA PHE A 20 -1.01 1.89 -5.81
C PHE A 20 0.21 2.51 -6.49
N LYS A 21 0.97 1.72 -7.27
CA LYS A 21 2.17 2.20 -7.96
C LYS A 21 1.83 3.26 -9.01
N ALA A 22 0.79 3.02 -9.79
CA ALA A 22 0.31 3.96 -10.80
C ALA A 22 -0.20 5.27 -10.16
N PHE A 23 -1.00 5.15 -9.11
CA PHE A 23 -1.42 6.29 -8.29
C PHE A 23 -0.23 7.07 -7.76
N ARG A 24 0.71 6.42 -7.06
CA ARG A 24 1.87 7.08 -6.45
C ARG A 24 2.68 7.86 -7.49
N LYS A 25 2.88 7.27 -8.68
CA LYS A 25 3.59 7.92 -9.80
C LYS A 25 2.84 9.18 -10.25
N LYS A 26 1.57 9.03 -10.65
CA LYS A 26 0.75 10.14 -11.16
C LYS A 26 0.54 11.23 -10.11
N TYR A 27 0.41 10.86 -8.84
CA TYR A 27 0.27 11.79 -7.73
C TYR A 27 1.52 12.66 -7.54
N ALA A 28 2.72 12.08 -7.72
CA ALA A 28 3.97 12.82 -7.67
C ALA A 28 4.10 13.81 -8.85
N GLU A 29 3.62 13.42 -10.03
CA GLU A 29 3.66 14.23 -11.26
C GLU A 29 2.56 15.30 -11.30
N ALA A 30 1.51 15.15 -10.50
CA ALA A 30 0.36 16.06 -10.48
C ALA A 30 0.76 17.46 -9.96
N LYS A 31 0.54 18.45 -10.82
CA LYS A 31 0.84 19.87 -10.57
C LYS A 31 -0.27 20.63 -9.85
N SER A 32 -1.53 20.22 -10.03
CA SER A 32 -2.67 20.86 -9.37
C SER A 32 -3.20 20.02 -8.21
N GLU A 33 -3.71 20.71 -7.19
CA GLU A 33 -4.37 20.09 -6.05
C GLU A 33 -5.67 19.37 -6.46
N GLU A 34 -6.36 19.89 -7.48
CA GLU A 34 -7.53 19.25 -8.07
C GLU A 34 -7.19 17.90 -8.73
N THR A 35 -6.08 17.81 -9.49
CA THR A 35 -5.65 16.53 -10.05
C THR A 35 -5.23 15.56 -8.94
N ARG A 36 -4.53 16.04 -7.90
CA ARG A 36 -4.19 15.22 -6.73
C ARG A 36 -5.44 14.70 -6.01
N HIS A 37 -6.46 15.53 -5.89
CA HIS A 37 -7.76 15.16 -5.33
C HIS A 37 -8.44 14.05 -6.13
N LEU A 38 -8.51 14.18 -7.45
CA LEU A 38 -9.10 13.16 -8.32
C LEU A 38 -8.34 11.83 -8.26
N LEU A 39 -7.00 11.90 -8.25
CA LEU A 39 -6.13 10.73 -8.13
C LEU A 39 -6.30 10.02 -6.78
N LEU A 40 -6.37 10.79 -5.68
CA LEU A 40 -6.55 10.25 -4.33
C LEU A 40 -7.94 9.64 -4.14
N SER A 41 -8.98 10.30 -4.66
CA SER A 41 -10.35 9.76 -4.67
C SER A 41 -10.39 8.45 -5.45
N GLY A 42 -9.77 8.42 -6.62
CA GLY A 42 -9.69 7.24 -7.47
C GLY A 42 -8.98 6.08 -6.77
N VAL A 43 -7.83 6.30 -6.15
CA VAL A 43 -7.11 5.21 -5.47
C VAL A 43 -7.87 4.70 -4.24
N PHE A 44 -8.52 5.57 -3.46
CA PHE A 44 -9.36 5.13 -2.33
C PHE A 44 -10.51 4.24 -2.81
N ILE A 45 -11.20 4.66 -3.86
CA ILE A 45 -12.28 3.89 -4.47
C ILE A 45 -11.77 2.53 -4.99
N LEU A 46 -10.65 2.52 -5.69
CA LEU A 46 -10.11 1.32 -6.35
C LEU A 46 -9.42 0.35 -5.38
N LEU A 47 -8.98 0.81 -4.22
CA LEU A 47 -8.43 -0.04 -3.16
C LEU A 47 -9.48 -0.45 -2.11
N ASN A 48 -10.65 0.19 -2.08
CA ASN A 48 -11.75 -0.22 -1.21
C ASN A 48 -12.35 -1.55 -1.72
N ASP A 49 -12.69 -2.47 -0.82
CA ASP A 49 -13.37 -3.73 -1.16
C ASP A 49 -14.70 -3.52 -1.91
N ARG A 50 -15.35 -2.36 -1.68
CA ARG A 50 -16.57 -1.94 -2.38
C ARG A 50 -16.28 -1.43 -3.80
N GLY A 51 -15.03 -1.19 -4.18
CA GLY A 51 -14.61 -0.86 -5.54
C GLY A 51 -14.83 -1.99 -6.55
N LYS A 52 -15.05 -3.23 -6.09
CA LYS A 52 -15.40 -4.37 -6.97
C LYS A 52 -16.68 -4.11 -7.79
N PHE A 53 -17.55 -3.23 -7.31
CA PHE A 53 -18.77 -2.79 -8.01
C PHE A 53 -18.52 -1.73 -9.10
N LEU A 54 -17.33 -1.12 -9.21
CA LEU A 54 -17.01 -0.26 -10.37
C LEU A 54 -16.84 -1.05 -11.67
N SER A 55 -16.22 -2.22 -11.58
CA SER A 55 -15.81 -2.97 -12.76
C SER A 55 -17.00 -3.28 -13.68
N PRO A 56 -18.18 -3.71 -13.16
CA PRO A 56 -19.37 -3.88 -13.99
C PRO A 56 -19.92 -2.57 -14.60
N LEU A 57 -19.87 -1.44 -13.88
CA LEU A 57 -20.33 -0.13 -14.37
C LEU A 57 -19.47 0.35 -15.55
N ILE A 58 -18.15 0.21 -15.43
CA ILE A 58 -17.21 0.57 -16.50
C ILE A 58 -17.35 -0.38 -17.70
N GLN A 59 -17.67 -1.64 -17.45
CA GLN A 59 -17.91 -2.64 -18.50
C GLN A 59 -19.32 -2.55 -19.13
N GLY A 60 -20.13 -1.55 -18.79
CA GLY A 60 -21.46 -1.35 -19.38
C GLY A 60 -22.49 -2.43 -19.02
N ARG A 61 -22.27 -3.19 -17.93
CA ARG A 61 -23.25 -4.19 -17.46
C ARG A 61 -24.36 -3.49 -16.69
N GLU A 62 -25.62 -3.82 -16.99
CA GLU A 62 -26.77 -3.26 -16.27
C GLU A 62 -26.67 -3.54 -14.77
N MET A 63 -26.67 -2.47 -13.96
CA MET A 63 -26.80 -2.55 -12.52
C MET A 63 -28.24 -2.32 -12.11
N ARG A 64 -28.71 -3.10 -11.12
CA ARG A 64 -29.98 -2.82 -10.43
C ARG A 64 -29.94 -1.38 -9.87
N SER A 65 -31.02 -0.61 -10.02
CA SER A 65 -31.11 0.81 -9.64
C SER A 65 -30.56 1.13 -8.24
N GLY A 66 -30.88 0.31 -7.24
CA GLY A 66 -30.38 0.50 -5.86
C GLY A 66 -28.87 0.26 -5.66
N LEU A 67 -28.20 -0.45 -6.58
CA LEU A 67 -26.72 -0.58 -6.56
C LEU A 67 -26.04 0.68 -7.07
N ARG A 68 -26.64 1.34 -8.07
CA ARG A 68 -26.13 2.60 -8.63
C ARG A 68 -26.15 3.72 -7.60
N GLU A 69 -27.24 3.87 -6.86
CA GLU A 69 -27.34 4.89 -5.80
C GLU A 69 -26.30 4.68 -4.68
N LYS A 70 -26.14 3.44 -4.20
CA LYS A 70 -25.10 3.09 -3.21
C LYS A 70 -23.70 3.42 -3.73
N TYR A 71 -23.49 3.28 -5.02
CA TYR A 71 -22.23 3.54 -5.67
C TYR A 71 -21.94 5.04 -5.82
N GLU A 72 -22.92 5.84 -6.26
CA GLU A 72 -22.80 7.30 -6.32
C GLU A 72 -22.55 7.90 -4.92
N ASN A 73 -23.17 7.33 -3.88
CA ASN A 73 -22.91 7.67 -2.49
C ASN A 73 -21.47 7.33 -2.06
N LEU A 74 -20.94 6.18 -2.50
CA LEU A 74 -19.56 5.79 -2.22
C LEU A 74 -18.57 6.75 -2.89
N ILE A 75 -18.74 7.09 -4.17
CA ILE A 75 -17.87 8.07 -4.84
C ILE A 75 -17.89 9.39 -4.08
N SER A 76 -19.08 9.90 -3.79
CA SER A 76 -19.25 11.18 -3.09
C SER A 76 -18.58 11.17 -1.72
N LEU A 77 -18.65 10.04 -1.01
CA LEU A 77 -17.94 9.86 0.25
C LEU A 77 -16.42 9.92 0.06
N GLU A 78 -15.85 9.08 -0.81
CA GLU A 78 -14.40 9.02 -1.00
C GLU A 78 -13.82 10.33 -1.55
N GLU A 79 -14.56 11.03 -2.41
CA GLU A 79 -14.19 12.37 -2.87
C GLU A 79 -14.15 13.39 -1.74
N ARG A 80 -15.12 13.38 -0.82
CA ARG A 80 -15.10 14.26 0.36
C ARG A 80 -13.89 13.99 1.23
N LYS A 81 -13.58 12.71 1.49
CA LYS A 81 -12.41 12.33 2.29
C LYS A 81 -11.11 12.78 1.66
N ALA A 82 -10.94 12.54 0.36
CA ALA A 82 -9.75 12.97 -0.37
C ALA A 82 -9.60 14.51 -0.32
N ARG A 83 -10.72 15.24 -0.46
CA ARG A 83 -10.74 16.71 -0.36
C ARG A 83 -10.32 17.16 1.03
N TYR A 84 -10.91 16.56 2.07
CA TYR A 84 -10.63 16.90 3.45
C TYR A 84 -9.17 16.62 3.82
N LEU A 85 -8.65 15.45 3.44
CA LEU A 85 -7.27 15.06 3.66
C LEU A 85 -6.28 16.01 2.98
N LEU A 86 -6.58 16.46 1.76
CA LEU A 86 -5.79 17.45 1.04
C LEU A 86 -6.05 18.88 1.51
N SER A 87 -7.05 19.16 2.34
CA SER A 87 -7.25 20.49 2.92
C SER A 87 -6.54 20.66 4.26
N ASN A 88 -6.19 19.56 4.94
CA ASN A 88 -5.56 19.55 6.25
C ASN A 88 -4.04 19.29 6.13
N GLU A 89 -3.21 20.11 6.78
CA GLU A 89 -1.75 19.93 6.78
C GLU A 89 -1.31 18.59 7.37
N ASP A 90 -1.93 18.16 8.48
CA ASP A 90 -1.63 16.86 9.10
C ASP A 90 -1.97 15.72 8.16
N GLY A 91 -3.10 15.82 7.45
CA GLY A 91 -3.52 14.86 6.44
C GLY A 91 -2.53 14.77 5.28
N LYS A 92 -2.00 15.91 4.81
CA LYS A 92 -0.93 15.95 3.78
C LYS A 92 0.35 15.29 4.26
N ILE A 93 0.77 15.56 5.49
CA ILE A 93 1.97 14.98 6.10
C ILE A 93 1.81 13.46 6.22
N GLU A 94 0.66 13.00 6.71
CA GLU A 94 0.36 11.58 6.89
C GLU A 94 0.33 10.84 5.54
N LEU A 95 -0.33 11.40 4.52
CA LEU A 95 -0.32 10.87 3.17
C LEU A 95 1.11 10.79 2.61
N ASN A 96 1.91 11.85 2.77
CA ASN A 96 3.29 11.85 2.31
C ASN A 96 4.11 10.74 3.00
N HIS A 97 3.88 10.52 4.29
CA HIS A 97 4.51 9.44 5.05
C HIS A 97 4.11 8.06 4.51
N VAL A 98 2.83 7.83 4.22
CA VAL A 98 2.35 6.57 3.62
C VAL A 98 2.97 6.31 2.24
N LEU A 99 3.08 7.34 1.41
CA LEU A 99 3.52 7.20 0.02
C LEU A 99 5.04 7.07 -0.13
N TRP A 100 5.81 7.74 0.71
CA TRP A 100 7.25 7.90 0.47
C TRP A 100 8.10 7.34 1.60
N SER A 101 7.67 7.51 2.85
CA SER A 101 8.48 7.12 4.00
C SER A 101 8.55 5.61 4.20
N TYR A 102 9.63 5.18 4.84
CA TYR A 102 9.76 3.82 5.34
C TYR A 102 9.17 3.73 6.75
N PRO A 103 8.37 2.69 7.09
CA PRO A 103 7.66 2.61 8.36
C PRO A 103 8.55 2.17 9.53
N TRP A 104 9.62 2.91 9.82
CA TRP A 104 10.58 2.59 10.87
C TRP A 104 9.92 2.35 12.23
N ARG A 105 8.94 3.18 12.60
CA ARG A 105 8.21 3.03 13.87
C ARG A 105 7.48 1.69 13.97
N LYS A 106 6.78 1.28 12.91
CA LYS A 106 6.05 -0.01 12.87
C LYS A 106 7.00 -1.19 12.84
N VAL A 107 8.12 -1.07 12.13
CA VAL A 107 9.17 -2.10 12.11
C VAL A 107 9.82 -2.24 13.48
N ALA A 108 10.24 -1.13 14.11
CA ALA A 108 10.86 -1.16 15.43
C ALA A 108 9.91 -1.73 16.49
N LYS A 109 8.65 -1.28 16.51
CA LYS A 109 7.62 -1.83 17.40
C LYS A 109 7.40 -3.32 17.15
N GLY A 110 7.25 -3.71 15.89
CA GLY A 110 7.00 -5.10 15.52
C GLY A 110 8.18 -6.04 15.81
N VAL A 111 9.42 -5.56 15.67
CA VAL A 111 10.61 -6.30 16.09
C VAL A 111 10.60 -6.46 17.61
N LEU A 112 10.30 -5.41 18.37
CA LEU A 112 10.19 -5.49 19.83
C LEU A 112 9.10 -6.50 20.26
N GLU A 113 7.91 -6.42 19.68
CA GLU A 113 6.78 -7.33 19.93
C GLU A 113 7.10 -8.78 19.56
N PHE A 114 7.90 -9.00 18.50
CA PHE A 114 8.38 -10.33 18.14
C PHE A 114 9.25 -10.95 19.25
N PHE A 115 10.13 -10.15 19.86
CA PHE A 115 10.96 -10.61 20.98
C PHE A 115 10.19 -10.74 22.31
N VAL A 116 9.12 -9.96 22.49
CA VAL A 116 8.25 -10.01 23.68
C VAL A 116 7.15 -11.09 23.56
N GLY A 117 6.99 -11.72 22.41
CA GLY A 117 6.08 -12.86 22.19
C GLY A 117 4.65 -12.48 21.79
N GLU A 118 4.37 -11.21 21.51
CA GLU A 118 3.02 -10.71 21.22
C GLU A 118 2.78 -10.39 19.71
N GLY A 119 3.79 -10.57 18.85
CA GLY A 119 3.80 -9.97 17.51
C GLY A 119 2.96 -10.64 16.41
N ILE A 120 1.92 -9.92 15.93
CA ILE A 120 1.19 -10.15 14.67
C ILE A 120 1.53 -9.05 13.64
N SER A 121 2.40 -9.37 12.66
CA SER A 121 2.30 -9.02 11.23
C SER A 121 3.51 -9.65 10.50
N LYS A 122 3.29 -10.72 9.73
CA LYS A 122 4.36 -11.71 9.48
C LYS A 122 5.28 -11.45 8.28
N GLY A 123 4.98 -10.51 7.39
CA GLY A 123 5.80 -10.30 6.18
C GLY A 123 7.00 -9.38 6.44
N LEU A 124 6.71 -8.11 6.74
CA LEU A 124 7.71 -7.05 6.85
C LEU A 124 8.72 -7.31 7.97
N ILE A 125 8.25 -7.72 9.14
CA ILE A 125 9.10 -7.96 10.33
C ILE A 125 10.01 -9.17 10.09
N TYR A 126 9.47 -10.29 9.61
CA TYR A 126 10.28 -11.48 9.29
C TYR A 126 11.28 -11.20 8.17
N GLY A 127 10.90 -10.39 7.17
CA GLY A 127 11.83 -9.95 6.14
C GLY A 127 13.04 -9.20 6.70
N VAL A 128 12.81 -8.25 7.61
CA VAL A 128 13.91 -7.54 8.30
C VAL A 128 14.76 -8.52 9.11
N LEU A 129 14.15 -9.37 9.93
CA LEU A 129 14.88 -10.32 10.78
C LEU A 129 15.72 -11.29 9.94
N LEU A 130 15.15 -11.90 8.91
CA LEU A 130 15.87 -12.80 8.00
C LEU A 130 17.00 -12.10 7.26
N THR A 131 16.83 -10.83 6.88
CA THR A 131 17.89 -10.04 6.26
C THR A 131 19.05 -9.81 7.22
N LEU A 132 18.76 -9.47 8.49
CA LEU A 132 19.78 -9.26 9.52
C LEU A 132 20.52 -10.57 9.86
N PHE A 133 19.77 -11.65 10.12
CA PHE A 133 20.35 -12.96 10.41
C PHE A 133 21.13 -13.54 9.23
N GLY A 134 20.56 -13.48 8.02
CA GLY A 134 21.22 -13.92 6.80
C GLY A 134 22.47 -13.11 6.48
N GLY A 135 22.44 -11.80 6.69
CA GLY A 135 23.61 -10.93 6.56
C GLY A 135 24.72 -11.29 7.54
N GLY A 136 24.39 -11.49 8.82
CA GLY A 136 25.34 -11.92 9.84
C GLY A 136 25.97 -13.28 9.52
N LEU A 137 25.16 -14.26 9.10
CA LEU A 137 25.64 -15.58 8.70
C LEU A 137 26.51 -15.52 7.43
N SER A 138 26.18 -14.66 6.48
CA SER A 138 26.99 -14.47 5.27
C SER A 138 28.37 -13.94 5.64
N ILE A 139 28.43 -12.92 6.50
CA ILE A 139 29.70 -12.34 6.99
C ILE A 139 30.49 -13.40 7.76
N ALA A 140 29.87 -14.11 8.70
CA ALA A 140 30.53 -15.19 9.44
C ALA A 140 31.03 -16.32 8.53
N GLY A 141 30.26 -16.64 7.49
CA GLY A 141 30.60 -17.65 6.48
C GLY A 141 31.79 -17.27 5.60
N LEU A 142 31.95 -15.99 5.26
CA LEU A 142 33.12 -15.49 4.51
C LEU A 142 34.44 -15.82 5.20
N PHE A 143 34.47 -15.80 6.53
CA PHE A 143 35.68 -16.04 7.32
C PHE A 143 35.86 -17.48 7.79
N ASN A 144 34.80 -18.30 7.78
CA ASN A 144 34.82 -19.62 8.40
C ASN A 144 34.50 -20.78 7.46
N ASN A 145 33.41 -20.69 6.67
CA ASN A 145 32.87 -21.85 5.95
C ASN A 145 31.93 -21.43 4.80
N THR A 146 32.21 -21.95 3.60
CA THR A 146 31.41 -21.71 2.38
C THR A 146 29.96 -22.21 2.49
N ALA A 147 29.69 -23.26 3.26
CA ALA A 147 28.33 -23.73 3.52
C ALA A 147 27.53 -22.74 4.38
N ILE A 148 28.17 -22.15 5.41
CA ILE A 148 27.55 -21.10 6.23
C ILE A 148 27.30 -19.85 5.40
N LEU A 149 28.24 -19.49 4.52
CA LEU A 149 28.07 -18.40 3.56
C LEU A 149 26.86 -18.64 2.65
N ALA A 150 26.73 -19.83 2.07
CA ALA A 150 25.61 -20.18 1.19
C ALA A 150 24.26 -20.10 1.91
N ILE A 151 24.17 -20.62 3.15
CA ILE A 151 22.96 -20.51 3.98
C ILE A 151 22.65 -19.05 4.29
N GLY A 152 23.66 -18.25 4.67
CA GLY A 152 23.51 -16.83 4.95
C GLY A 152 22.96 -16.07 3.76
N LEU A 153 23.54 -16.27 2.57
CA LEU A 153 23.09 -15.62 1.34
C LEU A 153 21.67 -16.03 0.96
N PHE A 154 21.32 -17.31 1.14
CA PHE A 154 19.97 -17.80 0.89
C PHE A 154 18.93 -17.14 1.82
N LEU A 155 19.22 -17.07 3.12
CA LEU A 155 18.35 -16.40 4.09
C LEU A 155 18.23 -14.91 3.83
N LEU A 156 19.32 -14.26 3.43
CA LEU A 156 19.33 -12.84 3.06
C LEU A 156 18.43 -12.59 1.84
N LEU A 157 18.49 -13.42 0.81
CA LEU A 157 17.61 -13.32 -0.36
C LEU A 157 16.13 -13.48 0.02
N ILE A 158 15.79 -14.51 0.81
CA ILE A 158 14.41 -14.70 1.29
C ILE A 158 13.97 -13.50 2.15
N GLY A 159 14.85 -13.00 3.01
CA GLY A 159 14.60 -11.84 3.84
C GLY A 159 14.27 -10.60 3.02
N LEU A 160 15.07 -10.30 2.00
CA LEU A 160 14.82 -9.17 1.09
C LEU A 160 13.51 -9.32 0.33
N ILE A 161 13.20 -10.53 -0.18
CA ILE A 161 11.94 -10.79 -0.87
C ILE A 161 10.76 -10.56 0.09
N SER A 162 10.79 -11.19 1.26
CA SER A 162 9.73 -11.06 2.28
C SER A 162 9.56 -9.61 2.75
N HIS A 163 10.67 -8.87 2.92
CA HIS A 163 10.68 -7.45 3.25
C HIS A 163 9.98 -6.61 2.20
N GLN A 164 10.29 -6.83 0.92
CA GLN A 164 9.67 -6.12 -0.18
C GLN A 164 8.17 -6.42 -0.27
N TYR A 165 7.77 -7.69 -0.17
CA TYR A 165 6.35 -8.05 -0.12
C TYR A 165 5.63 -7.42 1.08
N GLY A 166 6.23 -7.48 2.26
CA GLY A 166 5.69 -6.88 3.47
C GLY A 166 5.53 -5.37 3.37
N LEU A 167 6.49 -4.68 2.75
CA LEU A 167 6.43 -3.23 2.55
C LEU A 167 5.31 -2.84 1.56
N ARG A 168 5.10 -3.65 0.51
CA ARG A 168 4.00 -3.45 -0.45
C ARG A 168 2.66 -3.54 0.25
N SER A 169 2.43 -4.63 0.99
CA SER A 169 1.18 -4.84 1.73
C SER A 169 0.96 -3.74 2.78
N TYR A 170 2.01 -3.35 3.51
CA TYR A 170 1.92 -2.26 4.48
C TYR A 170 1.45 -0.95 3.86
N ARG A 171 2.01 -0.56 2.70
CA ARG A 171 1.66 0.72 2.07
C ARG A 171 0.23 0.77 1.57
N ILE A 172 -0.26 -0.34 1.01
CA ILE A 172 -1.66 -0.47 0.60
C ILE A 172 -2.57 -0.37 1.82
N GLU A 173 -2.24 -1.10 2.89
CA GLU A 173 -3.04 -1.09 4.12
C GLU A 173 -3.05 0.29 4.79
N ALA A 174 -1.89 0.93 4.92
CA ALA A 174 -1.79 2.26 5.49
C ALA A 174 -2.58 3.30 4.67
N LEU A 175 -2.62 3.16 3.34
CA LEU A 175 -3.43 4.03 2.48
C LEU A 175 -4.94 3.77 2.66
N ARG A 176 -5.35 2.52 2.90
CA ARG A 176 -6.75 2.17 3.25
C ARG A 176 -7.15 2.72 4.62
N GLU A 177 -6.30 2.51 5.62
CA GLU A 177 -6.49 3.04 6.98
C GLU A 177 -6.64 4.56 6.92
N LEU A 178 -5.79 5.24 6.15
CA LEU A 178 -5.89 6.68 5.91
C LEU A 178 -7.26 7.07 5.32
N GLY A 179 -7.72 6.36 4.29
CA GLY A 179 -9.07 6.55 3.74
C GLY A 179 -10.22 6.17 4.69
N ALA A 180 -9.96 5.45 5.78
CA ALA A 180 -10.96 5.07 6.78
C ALA A 180 -11.03 6.03 7.98
N THR A 181 -9.90 6.63 8.35
CA THR A 181 -9.73 7.55 9.49
C THR A 181 -10.39 8.89 9.23
N TRP A 182 -10.19 9.45 8.04
CA TRP A 182 -10.69 10.77 7.67
C TRP A 182 -12.14 10.60 7.17
N ARG A 183 -13.12 10.93 8.02
CA ARG A 183 -14.58 10.82 7.77
C ARG A 183 -15.25 12.18 7.78
#